data_AF-A0A7W0IWM0-F1
#
_entry.id   AF-A0A7W0IWM0-F1
#
_cell.length_a   1.000
_cell.length_b   1.000
_cell.length_c   1.000
_cell.angle_alpha   90.00
_cell.angle_beta   90.00
_cell.angle_gamma   90.00
#
_symmetry.space_group_name_H-M   'P 1'
#
loop_
_entity.id
_entity.type
_entity.pdbx_description
1 polymer ?
#
loop_
_entity_poly.entity_id
_entity_poly.type
_entity_poly.pdbx_seq_one_letter_code
_entity_poly.pdbx_strand_id
1 'polypeptide(L)' 'MISPKLVEVGRHLNIELITYADLQSVEGSPGNFKVKVRKKARSIHMDLCTGCGACVDNCPVLYQAAN' A
#
# COMPACT_ATOMS: atom_id res chain seq x y z
N MET A 1 0.59 17.69 12.21
CA MET A 1 0.65 16.28 12.64
C MET A 1 -0.38 15.48 11.88
N ILE A 2 0.03 14.56 10.99
CA ILE A 2 -0.90 13.72 10.21
C ILE A 2 -1.13 12.33 10.81
N SER A 3 -0.23 11.90 11.70
CA SER A 3 -0.20 10.55 12.29
C SER A 3 -1.52 10.11 12.91
N PRO A 4 -2.26 10.94 13.67
CA PRO A 4 -3.56 10.53 14.22
C PRO A 4 -4.55 10.11 13.13
N LYS A 5 -4.60 10.85 12.01
CA LYS A 5 -5.52 10.56 10.91
C LYS A 5 -5.12 9.30 10.14
N LEU A 6 -3.83 9.05 9.97
CA LEU A 6 -3.34 7.82 9.32
C LEU A 6 -3.75 6.57 10.11
N VAL A 7 -3.67 6.62 11.44
CA VAL A 7 -4.06 5.51 12.32
C VAL A 7 -5.58 5.30 12.30
N GLU A 8 -6.35 6.38 12.36
CA GLU A 8 -7.82 6.34 12.32
C GLU A 8 -8.33 5.71 11.01
N VAL A 9 -7.84 6.20 9.86
CA VAL A 9 -8.23 5.67 8.54
C VAL A 9 -7.79 4.22 8.37
N GLY A 10 -6.62 3.85 8.92
CA GLY A 10 -6.10 2.48 8.91
C GLY A 10 -6.97 1.43 9.59
N ARG A 11 -7.87 1.84 10.48
CA ARG A 11 -8.73 0.95 11.28
C ARG A 11 -10.22 1.12 11.00
N HIS A 12 -10.59 1.94 10.01
CA HIS A 12 -11.98 2.30 9.76
C HIS A 12 -12.72 1.19 9.01
N LEU A 13 -13.85 0.71 9.54
CA LEU A 13 -14.61 -0.45 9.00
C LEU A 13 -15.20 -0.22 7.61
N ASN A 14 -15.51 1.03 7.26
CA ASN A 14 -16.09 1.38 5.95
C ASN A 14 -15.05 1.87 4.92
N ILE A 15 -13.75 1.70 5.19
CA ILE A 15 -12.68 2.12 4.27
C ILE A 15 -11.77 0.92 4.00
N GLU A 16 -11.65 0.55 2.73
CA GLU A 16 -10.63 -0.38 2.27
C GLU A 16 -9.37 0.38 1.84
N LEU A 17 -8.23 0.06 2.45
CA LEU A 17 -6.94 0.65 2.08
C LEU A 17 -6.17 -0.24 1.11
N ILE A 18 -6.14 0.16 -0.16
CA ILE A 18 -5.32 -0.49 -1.18
C ILE A 18 -4.00 0.29 -1.33
N THR A 19 -3.00 -0.07 -0.53
CA THR A 19 -1.71 0.62 -0.49
C THR A 19 -0.70 0.07 -1.51
N TYR A 20 0.23 0.92 -1.94
CA TYR A 20 1.21 0.64 -3.00
C TYR A 20 0.54 0.18 -4.29
N ALA A 21 -0.45 0.94 -4.71
CA ALA A 21 -1.29 0.63 -5.86
C ALA A 21 -1.51 1.88 -6.72
N ASP A 22 -1.69 1.66 -8.02
CA ASP A 22 -2.02 2.69 -8.98
C ASP A 22 -3.38 2.39 -9.63
N LEU A 23 -4.14 3.45 -9.92
CA LEU A 23 -5.34 3.36 -10.75
C LEU A 23 -4.93 3.18 -12.21
N GLN A 24 -5.40 2.13 -12.87
CA GLN A 24 -5.09 1.84 -14.27
C GLN A 24 -6.17 2.32 -15.22
N SER A 25 -7.43 2.14 -14.87
CA SER A 25 -8.56 2.58 -15.69
C SER A 25 -9.79 2.83 -14.85
N VAL A 26 -10.66 3.68 -15.39
CA VAL A 26 -12.00 3.98 -14.88
C VAL A 26 -12.95 3.92 -16.07
N GLU A 27 -14.00 3.13 -15.93
CA GLU A 27 -15.05 2.96 -16.93
C GLU A 27 -16.42 3.19 -16.27
N GLY A 28 -17.42 3.52 -17.09
CA GLY A 28 -18.79 3.72 -16.64
C GLY A 28 -19.18 5.19 -16.49
N SER A 29 -20.18 5.45 -15.65
CA SER A 29 -20.82 6.75 -15.49
C SER A 29 -21.16 7.01 -14.01
N PRO A 30 -21.55 8.25 -13.64
CA PRO A 30 -21.85 8.58 -12.25
C PRO A 30 -22.81 7.58 -11.58
N GLY A 31 -22.37 7.02 -10.45
CA GLY A 31 -23.09 6.00 -9.69
C GLY A 31 -22.80 4.55 -10.08
N ASN A 32 -22.19 4.29 -11.25
CA ASN A 32 -21.90 2.96 -11.77
C ASN A 32 -20.48 2.90 -12.38
N PHE A 33 -19.46 3.08 -11.54
CA PHE A 33 -18.07 3.01 -11.98
C PHE A 33 -17.50 1.61 -11.83
N LYS A 34 -16.72 1.20 -12.83
CA LYS A 34 -15.84 0.04 -12.74
C LYS A 34 -14.40 0.53 -12.83
N VAL A 35 -13.62 0.26 -11.80
CA VAL A 35 -12.22 0.70 -11.72
C VAL A 35 -11.27 -0.48 -11.73
N LYS A 36 -10.13 -0.31 -12.39
CA LYS A 36 -9.04 -1.30 -12.36
C LYS A 36 -7.88 -0.71 -11.56
N VAL A 37 -7.53 -1.36 -10.46
CA VAL A 37 -6.45 -0.93 -9.58
C VAL A 37 -5.34 -1.97 -9.62
N ARG A 38 -4.12 -1.55 -9.96
CA ARG A 38 -2.92 -2.40 -9.91
C ARG A 38 -2.26 -2.27 -8.56
N LYS A 39 -2.40 -3.29 -7.72
CA LYS A 39 -1.61 -3.44 -6.50
C LYS A 39 -0.21 -3.94 -6.87
N LYS A 40 0.82 -3.14 -6.63
CA LYS A 40 2.21 -3.50 -6.94
C LYS A 40 2.69 -4.61 -5.98
N ALA A 41 3.49 -5.52 -6.52
CA ALA A 41 4.11 -6.56 -5.70
C ALA A 41 5.15 -5.92 -4.77
N ARG A 42 4.98 -6.12 -3.46
CA ARG A 42 6.00 -5.78 -2.46
C ARG A 42 7.06 -6.87 -2.34
N SER A 43 6.86 -8.00 -3.02
CA SER A 43 7.66 -9.21 -2.90
C SER A 43 7.75 -9.72 -1.45
N ILE A 44 6.72 -9.45 -0.64
CA ILE A 44 6.57 -9.84 0.77
C ILE A 44 5.11 -10.25 0.98
N HIS A 45 4.90 -11.34 1.74
CA HIS A 45 3.59 -11.73 2.25
C HIS A 45 3.16 -10.77 3.37
N MET A 46 2.32 -9.79 3.03
CA MET A 46 1.96 -8.70 3.94
C MET A 46 1.10 -9.13 5.13
N ASP A 47 0.40 -10.24 5.01
CA ASP A 47 -0.36 -10.90 6.08
C ASP A 47 0.54 -11.53 7.14
N LEU A 48 1.77 -11.90 6.77
CA LEU A 48 2.78 -12.47 7.68
C LEU A 48 3.79 -11.43 8.18
N CYS A 49 3.87 -10.27 7.53
CA CYS A 49 4.83 -9.22 7.87
C CYS A 49 4.41 -8.47 9.15
N THR A 50 5.28 -8.46 10.16
CA THR A 50 5.05 -7.76 11.43
C THR A 50 5.61 -6.33 11.45
N GLY A 51 6.35 -5.92 10.43
CA GLY A 51 7.01 -4.62 10.39
C GLY A 51 8.21 -4.47 11.34
N CYS A 52 8.82 -5.57 11.78
CA CYS A 52 9.91 -5.55 12.76
C CYS A 52 11.25 -4.95 12.25
N GLY A 53 11.44 -4.82 10.94
CA GLY A 53 12.66 -4.25 10.35
C GLY A 53 13.85 -5.20 10.19
N ALA A 54 13.81 -6.40 10.78
CA ALA A 54 14.94 -7.35 10.75
C ALA A 54 15.42 -7.75 9.34
N CYS A 55 14.53 -7.71 8.33
CA CYS A 55 14.90 -7.98 6.94
C CYS A 55 15.81 -6.89 6.35
N VAL A 56 15.68 -5.64 6.80
CA VAL A 56 16.51 -4.51 6.34
C VAL A 56 17.89 -4.59 6.99
N ASP A 57 17.97 -4.86 8.29
CA ASP A 57 19.24 -4.93 9.03
C ASP A 57 20.18 -6.01 8.51
N ASN A 58 19.62 -7.13 8.03
CA ASN A 58 20.37 -8.27 7.49
C ASN A 58 20.53 -8.22 5.97
N CYS A 59 20.05 -7.17 5.30
CA CYS A 59 20.12 -7.08 3.86
C CYS A 59 21.58 -6.87 3.41
N PRO A 60 22.17 -7.76 2.59
CA PRO A 60 23.57 -7.64 2.17
C PRO A 60 23.77 -6.57 1.08
N VAL A 61 22.68 -6.02 0.53
CA VAL A 61 22.73 -4.96 -0.48
C VAL A 61 22.41 -3.61 0.15
N LEU A 62 23.25 -2.62 -0.11
CA LEU A 62 22.98 -1.24 0.24
C LEU A 62 22.10 -0.63 -0.86
N TYR A 63 20.90 -0.20 -0.48
CA TYR A 63 20.04 0.53 -1.39
C TYR A 63 20.66 1.89 -1.69
N GLN A 64 21.23 2.06 -2.88
CA GLN A 64 21.48 3.38 -3.44
C GLN A 64 20.20 3.83 -4.12
N ALA A 65 19.56 4.86 -3.57
CA ALA A 65 18.54 5.57 -4.34
C ALA A 65 19.21 6.02 -5.64
N ALA A 66 18.68 5.59 -6.79
CA ALA A 66 19.10 6.15 -8.07
C ALA A 66 18.90 7.67 -7.99
N ASN A 67 20.00 8.41 -8.14
CA ASN A 67 19.98 9.87 -8.24
C ASN A 67 19.07 10.31 -9.40
#